data_AF-A0A7S0F006-F1
#
_entry.id   AF-A0A7S0F006-F1
#
_cell.length_a   1.000
_cell.length_b   1.000
_cell.length_c   1.000
_cell.angle_alpha   90.00
_cell.angle_beta   90.00
_cell.angle_gamma   90.00
#
_symmetry.space_group_name_H-M   'P 1'
#
loop_
_entity.id
_entity.type
_entity.pdbx_description
1 polymer ?
#
loop_
_entity_poly.entity_id
_entity_poly.type
_entity_poly.pdbx_seq_one_letter_code
_entity_poly.pdbx_strand_id
1 'polypeptide(L)'
;GLVFEVIPEALSLMPSPTIFTLMFFLMLLMLGLSSAVSLVQAGIAIVKDHFLLQGDRLPSRFRIFLNVTWALPVFICVILFLLGLAFCRSSAEDWVNLIDTFVSNFLMTLIGGMEFVSVAWIFGLRDYSTLMKHRIDWEVNLYFKFVWRFSGPIVLGIMFVAGVAGAIRHPVTDVWWALSIGWAIGVLPVVVFLAHALLTLDH
;
A
#
# COMPACT_ATOMS: atom_id res chain seq x y z
N GLY A 1 -18.19 9.54 -8.89
CA GLY A 1 -19.59 9.41 -9.33
C GLY A 1 -20.16 7.99 -9.24
N LEU A 2 -19.58 6.99 -9.93
CA LEU A 2 -20.26 5.72 -10.25
C LEU A 2 -21.01 5.01 -9.09
N VAL A 3 -20.34 4.80 -7.96
CA VAL A 3 -20.91 4.06 -6.81
C VAL A 3 -21.94 4.87 -6.02
N PHE A 4 -21.84 6.20 -6.02
CA PHE A 4 -22.67 7.07 -5.17
C PHE A 4 -23.79 7.78 -5.92
N GLU A 5 -23.81 7.66 -7.25
CA GLU A 5 -24.78 8.33 -8.12
C GLU A 5 -25.56 7.29 -8.94
N VAL A 6 -24.85 6.52 -9.77
CA VAL A 6 -25.47 5.59 -10.73
C VAL A 6 -26.07 4.36 -10.04
N ILE A 7 -25.40 3.81 -9.03
CA ILE A 7 -25.89 2.60 -8.34
C ILE A 7 -27.13 2.88 -7.47
N PRO A 8 -27.19 3.94 -6.66
CA PRO A 8 -28.41 4.31 -5.94
C PRO A 8 -29.59 4.61 -6.87
N GLU A 9 -29.34 5.24 -8.02
CA GLU A 9 -30.37 5.48 -9.04
C GLU A 9 -30.95 4.16 -9.57
N ALA A 10 -30.10 3.17 -9.88
CA ALA A 10 -30.54 1.84 -10.30
C ALA A 10 -31.29 1.07 -9.19
N LEU A 11 -30.85 1.20 -7.93
CA LEU A 11 -31.50 0.56 -6.77
C LEU A 11 -32.89 1.13 -6.48
N SER A 12 -33.13 2.40 -6.83
CA SER A 12 -34.44 3.06 -6.64
C SER A 12 -35.56 2.44 -7.47
N LEU A 13 -35.22 1.75 -8.56
CA LEU A 13 -36.17 1.08 -9.47
C LEU A 13 -36.58 -0.32 -8.99
N MET A 14 -35.96 -0.85 -7.93
CA MET A 14 -36.26 -2.17 -7.39
C MET A 14 -37.54 -2.15 -6.52
N PRO A 15 -38.25 -3.28 -6.38
CA PRO A 15 -39.52 -3.36 -5.65
C PRO A 15 -39.43 -3.05 -4.14
N SER A 16 -38.23 -3.05 -3.54
CA SER A 16 -38.00 -2.65 -2.15
C SER A 16 -36.71 -1.81 -2.02
N PRO A 17 -36.73 -0.56 -2.49
CA PRO A 17 -35.51 0.23 -2.68
C PRO A 17 -34.80 0.55 -1.35
N THR A 18 -35.55 0.71 -0.26
CA THR A 18 -35.01 1.01 1.06
C THR A 18 -34.10 -0.11 1.60
N ILE A 19 -34.52 -1.38 1.45
CA ILE A 19 -33.76 -2.53 1.94
C ILE A 19 -32.49 -2.72 1.10
N PHE A 20 -32.61 -2.68 -0.22
CA PHE A 20 -31.47 -2.87 -1.12
C PHE A 20 -30.43 -1.76 -0.99
N THR A 21 -30.87 -0.51 -0.85
CA THR A 21 -29.96 0.64 -0.64
C THR A 21 -29.21 0.52 0.68
N LEU A 22 -29.89 0.13 1.77
CA LEU A 22 -29.26 -0.07 3.07
C LEU A 22 -28.24 -1.22 3.03
N MET A 23 -28.58 -2.35 2.43
CA MET A 23 -27.65 -3.49 2.29
C MET A 23 -26.42 -3.13 1.46
N PHE A 24 -26.61 -2.35 0.39
CA PHE A 24 -25.51 -1.90 -0.48
C PHE A 24 -24.53 -1.00 0.27
N PHE A 25 -25.01 0.03 0.97
CA PHE A 25 -24.13 0.90 1.75
C PHE A 25 -23.48 0.17 2.93
N LEU A 26 -24.19 -0.76 3.58
CA LEU A 26 -23.61 -1.60 4.62
C LEU A 26 -22.48 -2.47 4.07
N MET A 27 -22.65 -3.05 2.88
CA MET A 27 -21.60 -3.81 2.20
C MET A 27 -20.37 -2.95 1.92
N LEU A 28 -20.55 -1.74 1.37
CA LEU A 28 -19.44 -0.81 1.12
C LEU A 28 -18.73 -0.41 2.41
N LEU A 29 -19.48 -0.16 3.48
CA LEU A 29 -18.93 0.16 4.80
C LEU A 29 -18.09 -1.00 5.34
N MET A 30 -18.60 -2.23 5.28
CA MET A 30 -17.87 -3.41 5.76
C MET A 30 -16.61 -3.69 4.92
N LEU A 31 -16.68 -3.50 3.60
CA LEU A 31 -15.54 -3.64 2.70
C LEU A 31 -14.43 -2.63 3.05
N GLY A 32 -14.81 -1.35 3.22
CA GLY A 32 -13.89 -0.28 3.61
C GLY A 32 -13.29 -0.53 5.00
N LEU A 33 -14.10 -0.95 5.97
CA LEU A 33 -13.66 -1.23 7.33
C LEU A 33 -12.68 -2.40 7.38
N SER A 34 -12.97 -3.50 6.65
CA SER A 34 -12.08 -4.66 6.59
C SER A 34 -10.70 -4.29 6.00
N SER A 35 -10.69 -3.53 4.89
CA SER A 35 -9.45 -3.07 4.28
C SER A 35 -8.66 -2.12 5.20
N ALA A 36 -9.35 -1.18 5.87
CA ALA A 36 -8.69 -0.23 6.77
C ALA A 36 -8.03 -0.94 7.98
N VAL A 37 -8.72 -1.92 8.56
CA VAL A 37 -8.16 -2.73 9.67
C VAL A 37 -6.91 -3.48 9.21
N SER A 38 -6.92 -4.08 8.02
CA SER A 38 -5.76 -4.80 7.47
C SER A 38 -4.55 -3.88 7.26
N LEU A 39 -4.76 -2.68 6.70
CA LEU A 39 -3.69 -1.69 6.50
C LEU A 39 -3.10 -1.19 7.81
N VAL A 40 -3.93 -0.88 8.80
CA VAL A 40 -3.47 -0.43 10.13
C VAL A 40 -2.69 -1.55 10.84
N GLN A 41 -3.17 -2.80 10.75
CA GLN A 41 -2.46 -3.95 11.31
C GLN A 41 -1.09 -4.16 10.67
N ALA A 42 -0.99 -4.05 9.34
CA ALA A 42 0.28 -4.14 8.62
C ALA A 42 1.24 -3.03 9.07
N GLY A 43 0.76 -1.78 9.20
CA GLY A 43 1.57 -0.68 9.71
C GLY A 43 2.07 -0.91 11.14
N ILE A 44 1.21 -1.40 12.04
CA ILE A 44 1.60 -1.75 13.41
C ILE A 44 2.66 -2.86 13.42
N ALA A 45 2.51 -3.88 12.56
CA ALA A 45 3.46 -4.98 12.46
C ALA A 45 4.84 -4.49 12.03
N ILE A 46 4.93 -3.67 10.98
CA ILE A 46 6.18 -3.08 10.49
C ILE A 46 6.88 -2.29 11.60
N VAL A 47 6.12 -1.46 12.32
CA VAL A 47 6.67 -0.67 13.45
C VAL A 47 7.21 -1.59 14.54
N LYS A 48 6.45 -2.62 14.92
CA LYS A 48 6.88 -3.59 15.94
C LYS A 48 8.14 -4.33 15.51
N ASP A 49 8.18 -4.85 14.28
CA ASP A 49 9.32 -5.61 13.77
C ASP A 49 10.59 -4.76 13.73
N HIS A 50 10.51 -3.51 13.27
CA HIS A 50 11.67 -2.60 13.27
C HIS A 50 12.22 -2.36 14.69
N PHE A 51 11.35 -2.13 15.67
CA PHE A 51 11.78 -1.93 17.06
C PHE A 51 12.26 -3.22 17.76
N LEU A 52 11.72 -4.38 17.38
CA LEU A 52 12.20 -5.69 17.86
C LEU A 52 13.59 -6.02 17.30
N LEU A 53 13.87 -5.65 16.05
CA LEU A 53 15.17 -5.83 15.41
C LEU A 53 16.26 -4.92 16.02
N GLN A 54 15.89 -3.76 16.55
CA GLN A 54 16.80 -2.80 17.22
C GLN A 54 17.22 -3.16 18.65
N GLY A 55 17.19 -4.46 19.01
CA GLY A 55 17.44 -5.01 20.36
C GLY A 55 18.36 -4.24 21.32
N ASP A 56 17.96 -4.23 22.60
CA ASP A 56 18.63 -3.73 23.82
C ASP A 56 19.17 -2.28 23.87
N ARG A 57 19.19 -1.54 22.76
CA ARG A 57 19.54 -0.10 22.75
C ARG A 57 18.36 0.84 23.05
N LEU A 58 17.15 0.30 23.21
CA LEU A 58 15.94 1.11 23.41
C LEU A 58 15.70 1.45 24.90
N PRO A 59 15.40 2.71 25.25
CA PRO A 59 15.05 3.08 26.61
C PRO A 59 13.84 2.29 27.13
N SER A 60 13.90 1.86 28.39
CA SER A 60 12.91 0.99 29.04
C SER A 60 11.46 1.48 28.92
N ARG A 61 11.24 2.79 28.87
CA ARG A 61 9.91 3.41 28.68
C ARG A 61 9.29 3.11 27.32
N PHE A 62 10.08 3.10 26.25
CA PHE A 62 9.62 2.80 24.90
C PHE A 62 9.30 1.31 24.75
N ARG A 63 10.08 0.44 25.41
CA ARG A 63 9.81 -0.99 25.48
C ARG A 63 8.47 -1.29 26.16
N ILE A 64 8.13 -0.56 27.23
CA ILE A 64 6.82 -0.66 27.89
C ILE A 64 5.70 -0.21 26.95
N PHE A 65 5.84 0.93 26.27
CA PHE A 65 4.85 1.40 25.29
C PHE A 65 4.66 0.42 24.11
N LEU A 66 5.74 -0.22 23.65
CA LEU A 66 5.69 -1.25 22.61
C LEU A 66 5.06 -2.57 23.08
N ASN A 67 5.28 -2.93 24.34
CA ASN A 67 4.75 -4.15 24.97
C ASN A 67 3.28 -4.00 25.40
N VAL A 68 2.80 -2.77 25.59
CA VAL A 68 1.36 -2.49 25.78
C VAL A 68 0.66 -2.60 24.43
N THR A 69 0.09 -3.78 24.19
CA THR A 69 -0.56 -4.21 22.95
C THR A 69 -1.62 -3.24 22.41
N TRP A 70 -2.28 -2.47 23.28
CA TRP A 70 -3.38 -1.57 22.92
C TRP A 70 -2.97 -0.12 22.69
N ALA A 71 -1.83 0.34 23.22
CA ALA A 71 -1.44 1.75 23.16
C ALA A 71 -0.95 2.17 21.76
N LEU A 72 -0.14 1.33 21.12
CA LEU A 72 0.36 1.56 19.76
C LEU A 72 -0.76 1.67 18.71
N PRO A 73 -1.72 0.72 18.63
CA PRO A 73 -2.84 0.83 17.70
C PRO A 73 -3.65 2.11 17.90
N VAL A 74 -3.96 2.46 19.16
CA VAL A 74 -4.74 3.67 19.47
C VAL A 74 -4.00 4.93 19.01
N PHE A 75 -2.70 5.02 19.29
CA PHE A 75 -1.89 6.16 18.86
C PHE A 75 -1.86 6.31 17.33
N ILE A 76 -1.63 5.21 16.61
CA ILE A 76 -1.63 5.20 15.14
C ILE A 76 -3.02 5.60 14.61
N CYS A 77 -4.10 5.02 15.14
CA CYS A 77 -5.46 5.36 14.75
C CYS A 77 -5.79 6.85 14.98
N VAL A 78 -5.34 7.46 16.09
CA VAL A 78 -5.54 8.89 16.35
C VAL A 78 -4.81 9.74 15.32
N ILE A 79 -3.57 9.40 14.96
CA ILE A 79 -2.83 10.10 13.90
C ILE A 79 -3.55 9.98 12.56
N LEU A 80 -3.97 8.77 12.18
CA LEU A 80 -4.70 8.56 10.93
C LEU A 80 -6.04 9.30 10.91
N PHE A 81 -6.73 9.40 12.05
CA PHE A 81 -7.96 10.17 12.16
C PHE A 81 -7.73 11.67 11.93
N LEU A 82 -6.67 12.24 12.51
CA LEU A 82 -6.30 13.64 12.30
C LEU A 82 -5.90 13.93 10.84
N LEU A 83 -5.16 13.00 10.21
CA LEU A 83 -4.83 13.11 8.79
C LEU A 83 -6.08 12.96 7.91
N GLY A 84 -6.97 12.03 8.24
CA GLY A 84 -8.24 11.82 7.56
C GLY A 84 -9.14 13.06 7.62
N LEU A 85 -9.12 13.81 8.72
CA LEU A 85 -9.87 15.06 8.87
C LEU A 85 -9.47 16.11 7.81
N ALA A 86 -8.20 16.14 7.38
CA ALA A 86 -7.75 17.04 6.32
C ALA A 86 -8.42 16.75 4.97
N PHE A 87 -8.84 15.50 4.74
CA PHE A 87 -9.57 15.06 3.54
C PHE A 87 -11.09 15.28 3.64
N CYS A 88 -11.61 15.96 4.67
CA CYS A 88 -13.02 16.33 4.75
C CYS A 88 -13.34 17.71 4.11
N ARG A 89 -12.37 18.36 3.47
CA ARG A 89 -12.56 19.66 2.80
C ARG A 89 -13.28 19.51 1.45
N SER A 90 -13.94 20.57 0.97
CA SER A 90 -14.59 20.59 -0.36
C SER A 90 -13.69 20.19 -1.53
N SER A 91 -12.39 20.43 -1.45
CA SER A 91 -11.41 20.03 -2.48
C SER A 91 -10.91 18.58 -2.35
N ALA A 92 -11.50 17.77 -1.48
CA ALA A 92 -10.98 16.43 -1.17
C ALA A 92 -10.94 15.49 -2.37
N GLU A 93 -11.90 15.60 -3.29
CA GLU A 93 -11.95 14.77 -4.50
C GLU A 93 -10.67 14.94 -5.34
N ASP A 94 -10.25 16.18 -5.57
CA ASP A 94 -9.03 16.48 -6.34
C ASP A 94 -7.78 15.94 -5.65
N TRP A 95 -7.69 16.10 -4.32
CA TRP A 95 -6.55 15.61 -3.53
C TRP A 95 -6.48 14.09 -3.51
N VAL A 96 -7.61 13.40 -3.34
CA VAL A 96 -7.67 11.94 -3.34
C VAL A 96 -7.30 11.40 -4.71
N ASN A 97 -7.83 11.99 -5.79
CA ASN A 97 -7.52 11.57 -7.16
C ASN A 97 -6.03 11.76 -7.50
N LEU A 98 -5.44 12.88 -7.06
CA LEU A 98 -4.01 13.14 -7.19
C LEU A 98 -3.18 12.05 -6.48
N ILE A 99 -3.45 11.80 -5.20
CA ILE A 99 -2.68 10.82 -4.42
C ILE A 99 -2.87 9.42 -4.99
N ASP A 100 -4.09 9.02 -5.32
CA ASP A 100 -4.39 7.68 -5.87
C ASP A 100 -3.64 7.44 -7.19
N THR A 101 -3.64 8.44 -8.09
CA THR A 101 -2.95 8.35 -9.37
C THR A 101 -1.44 8.21 -9.20
N PHE A 102 -0.83 8.97 -8.27
CA PHE A 102 0.61 8.90 -8.03
C PHE A 102 1.02 7.61 -7.28
N VAL A 103 0.24 7.20 -6.30
CA VAL A 103 0.50 5.98 -5.50
C VAL A 103 0.35 4.74 -6.38
N SER A 104 -0.73 4.63 -7.15
CA SER A 104 -0.99 3.46 -7.99
C SER A 104 0.02 3.32 -9.13
N ASN A 105 0.29 4.40 -9.86
CA ASN A 105 1.17 4.33 -11.04
C ASN A 105 2.66 4.23 -10.68
N PHE A 106 3.12 5.00 -9.69
CA PHE A 106 4.54 5.08 -9.36
C PHE A 106 4.88 4.24 -8.13
N LEU A 107 4.28 4.53 -6.98
CA LEU A 107 4.72 3.95 -5.71
C LEU A 107 4.51 2.42 -5.68
N MET A 108 3.29 1.95 -5.99
CA MET A 108 2.94 0.54 -5.98
C MET A 108 3.73 -0.24 -7.03
N THR A 109 3.85 0.30 -8.24
CA THR A 109 4.60 -0.36 -9.31
C THR A 109 6.10 -0.45 -9.00
N LEU A 110 6.70 0.58 -8.40
CA LEU A 110 8.11 0.58 -8.01
C LEU A 110 8.38 -0.37 -6.85
N ILE A 111 7.61 -0.30 -5.77
CA ILE A 111 7.77 -1.19 -4.62
C ILE A 111 7.56 -2.65 -5.04
N GLY A 112 6.45 -2.94 -5.73
CA GLY A 112 6.18 -4.29 -6.24
C GLY A 112 7.29 -4.77 -7.18
N GLY A 113 7.80 -3.89 -8.05
CA GLY A 113 8.90 -4.22 -8.96
C GLY A 113 10.17 -4.60 -8.19
N MET A 114 10.54 -3.83 -7.16
CA MET A 114 11.68 -4.12 -6.30
C MET A 114 11.49 -5.42 -5.51
N GLU A 115 10.30 -5.72 -5.02
CA GLU A 115 9.99 -6.98 -4.33
C GLU A 115 10.18 -8.19 -5.27
N PHE A 116 9.64 -8.12 -6.50
CA PHE A 116 9.84 -9.19 -7.49
C PHE A 116 11.32 -9.36 -7.84
N VAL A 117 12.06 -8.27 -8.05
CA VAL A 117 13.49 -8.34 -8.36
C VAL A 117 14.27 -8.96 -7.20
N SER A 118 13.94 -8.56 -5.97
CA SER A 118 14.58 -9.07 -4.75
C SER A 118 14.37 -10.57 -4.57
N VAL A 119 13.14 -11.05 -4.73
CA VAL A 119 12.82 -12.49 -4.59
C VAL A 119 13.42 -13.30 -5.75
N ALA A 120 13.29 -12.83 -6.99
CA ALA A 120 13.66 -13.62 -8.15
C ALA A 120 15.16 -13.61 -8.47
N TRP A 121 15.87 -12.49 -8.28
CA TRP A 121 17.30 -12.36 -8.63
C TRP A 121 18.24 -12.28 -7.43
N ILE A 122 17.89 -11.56 -6.36
CA ILE A 122 18.79 -11.36 -5.22
C ILE A 122 18.81 -12.61 -4.33
N PHE A 123 17.64 -13.06 -3.87
CA PHE A 123 17.53 -14.28 -3.05
C PHE A 123 17.67 -15.58 -3.87
N GLY A 124 17.37 -15.53 -5.17
CA GLY A 124 17.38 -16.69 -6.06
C GLY A 124 16.14 -17.59 -5.87
N LEU A 125 15.39 -17.80 -6.96
CA LEU A 125 14.16 -18.60 -6.95
C LEU A 125 14.33 -20.05 -6.47
N ARG A 126 15.50 -20.66 -6.70
CA ARG A 126 15.77 -22.03 -6.27
C ARG A 126 15.91 -22.11 -4.77
N ASP A 127 16.70 -21.21 -4.19
CA ASP A 127 16.95 -21.15 -2.75
C ASP A 127 15.68 -20.76 -1.99
N TYR A 128 14.90 -19.82 -2.53
CA TYR A 128 13.60 -19.45 -1.98
C TYR A 128 12.61 -20.64 -1.98
N SER A 129 12.54 -21.41 -3.07
CA SER A 129 11.65 -22.58 -3.11
C SER A 129 12.07 -23.69 -2.16
N THR A 130 13.37 -23.87 -1.95
CA THR A 130 13.92 -24.82 -0.98
C THR A 130 13.63 -24.36 0.46
N LEU A 131 13.74 -23.06 0.72
CA LEU A 131 13.39 -22.47 2.02
C LEU A 131 11.90 -22.63 2.32
N MET A 132 11.00 -22.38 1.36
CA MET A 132 9.57 -22.62 1.53
C MET A 132 9.25 -24.08 1.80
N LYS A 133 9.89 -25.00 1.08
CA LYS A 133 9.74 -26.43 1.37
C LYS A 133 10.18 -26.76 2.80
N HIS A 134 11.28 -26.19 3.26
CA HIS A 134 11.75 -26.46 4.62
C HIS A 134 10.86 -25.84 5.72
N ARG A 135 10.23 -24.69 5.46
CA ARG A 135 9.47 -23.94 6.49
C ARG A 135 7.97 -24.21 6.48
N ILE A 136 7.41 -24.56 5.32
CA ILE A 136 5.96 -24.64 5.08
C ILE A 136 5.60 -26.03 4.49
N ASP A 137 6.59 -26.90 4.24
CA ASP A 137 6.42 -28.21 3.56
C ASP A 137 5.71 -28.10 2.20
N TRP A 138 5.78 -26.92 1.59
CA TRP A 138 5.14 -26.63 0.31
C TRP A 138 6.19 -26.35 -0.77
N GLU A 139 6.17 -27.17 -1.82
CA GLU A 139 7.02 -26.97 -2.98
C GLU A 139 6.36 -26.01 -3.98
N VAL A 140 7.06 -24.92 -4.27
CA VAL A 140 6.63 -23.94 -5.28
C VAL A 140 6.71 -24.57 -6.68
N ASN A 141 5.55 -24.72 -7.33
CA ASN A 141 5.43 -25.24 -8.68
C ASN A 141 6.20 -24.36 -9.70
N LEU A 142 6.66 -24.96 -10.79
CA LEU A 142 7.35 -24.30 -11.91
C LEU A 142 6.56 -23.12 -12.48
N TYR A 143 5.23 -23.20 -12.49
CA TYR A 143 4.36 -22.09 -12.90
C TYR A 143 4.61 -20.82 -12.06
N PHE A 144 4.59 -20.93 -10.73
CA PHE A 144 4.82 -19.79 -9.85
C PHE A 144 6.24 -19.24 -9.98
N LYS A 145 7.23 -20.12 -10.19
CA LYS A 145 8.62 -19.71 -10.46
C LYS A 145 8.74 -18.90 -11.74
N PHE A 146 8.05 -19.29 -12.80
CA PHE A 146 8.02 -18.55 -14.05
C PHE A 146 7.32 -17.21 -13.89
N VAL A 147 6.19 -17.18 -13.17
CA VAL A 147 5.42 -15.96 -12.91
C VAL A 147 6.27 -14.93 -12.16
N TRP A 148 6.97 -15.33 -11.10
CA TRP A 148 7.79 -14.42 -10.32
C TRP A 148 9.04 -13.94 -11.07
N ARG A 149 9.61 -14.78 -11.94
CA ARG A 149 10.82 -14.42 -12.70
C ARG A 149 10.54 -13.56 -13.93
N PHE A 150 9.45 -13.82 -14.64
CA PHE A 150 9.18 -13.21 -15.93
C PHE A 150 7.89 -12.39 -15.92
N SER A 151 6.73 -12.99 -15.62
CA SER A 151 5.47 -12.28 -15.83
C SER A 151 5.28 -11.10 -14.87
N GLY A 152 5.61 -11.25 -13.59
CA GLY A 152 5.53 -10.20 -12.57
C GLY A 152 6.30 -8.93 -12.95
N PRO A 153 7.62 -9.00 -13.16
CA PRO A 153 8.42 -7.84 -13.53
C PRO A 153 8.04 -7.26 -14.90
N ILE A 154 7.61 -8.08 -15.86
CA ILE A 154 7.16 -7.60 -17.18
C ILE A 154 5.87 -6.79 -17.06
N VAL A 155 4.85 -7.33 -16.36
CA VAL A 155 3.56 -6.64 -16.20
C VAL A 155 3.74 -5.33 -15.44
N LEU A 156 4.51 -5.35 -14.35
CA LEU A 156 4.82 -4.12 -13.60
C LEU A 156 5.63 -3.13 -14.44
N GLY A 157 6.57 -3.60 -15.25
CA GLY A 157 7.31 -2.75 -16.18
C GLY A 157 6.39 -2.06 -17.20
N ILE A 158 5.43 -2.79 -17.76
CA ILE A 158 4.42 -2.23 -18.68
C ILE A 158 3.55 -1.19 -17.96
N MET A 159 3.06 -1.51 -16.76
CA MET A 159 2.26 -0.58 -15.95
C MET A 159 3.04 0.68 -15.60
N PHE A 160 4.33 0.58 -15.30
CA PHE A 160 5.19 1.72 -15.02
C PHE A 160 5.33 2.63 -16.24
N VAL A 161 5.66 2.06 -17.41
CA VAL A 161 5.79 2.82 -18.65
C VAL A 161 4.46 3.47 -19.05
N ALA A 162 3.35 2.75 -18.90
CA ALA A 162 2.02 3.28 -19.15
C ALA A 162 1.67 4.43 -18.19
N GLY A 163 2.00 4.29 -16.90
CA GLY A 163 1.82 5.33 -15.89
C GLY A 163 2.62 6.59 -16.19
N VAL A 164 3.90 6.45 -16.57
CA VAL A 164 4.76 7.58 -16.99
C VAL A 164 4.21 8.25 -18.25
N ALA A 165 3.83 7.46 -19.26
CA ALA A 165 3.27 7.99 -20.50
C ALA A 165 1.94 8.73 -20.26
N GLY A 166 1.09 8.21 -19.36
CA GLY A 166 -0.15 8.84 -18.93
C GLY A 166 0.10 10.17 -18.23
N ALA A 167 1.05 10.20 -17.29
CA ALA A 167 1.40 11.41 -16.55
C ALA A 167 1.95 12.54 -17.46
N ILE A 168 2.66 12.19 -18.54
CA ILE A 168 3.16 13.17 -19.51
C ILE A 168 2.05 13.69 -20.43
N ARG A 169 1.09 12.85 -20.82
CA ARG A 169 0.02 13.22 -21.78
C ARG A 169 -1.14 13.96 -21.14
N HIS A 170 -1.51 13.60 -19.91
CA HIS A 170 -2.62 14.19 -19.18
C HIS A 170 -2.17 14.49 -17.74
N PRO A 171 -1.61 15.68 -17.46
CA PRO A 171 -1.25 16.05 -16.11
C PRO A 171 -2.51 16.10 -15.24
N VAL A 172 -2.49 15.39 -14.11
CA VAL A 172 -3.62 15.31 -13.16
C VAL A 172 -3.96 16.67 -12.57
N THR A 173 -2.97 17.57 -12.45
CA THR A 173 -3.14 18.95 -12.00
C THR A 173 -2.15 19.87 -12.72
N ASP A 174 -2.58 21.08 -13.09
CA ASP A 174 -1.71 22.11 -13.68
C ASP A 174 -0.89 22.89 -12.64
N VAL A 175 -1.06 22.53 -11.36
CA VAL A 175 -0.49 23.27 -10.25
C VAL A 175 0.83 22.66 -9.82
N TRP A 176 1.92 23.41 -9.99
CA TRP A 176 3.30 22.94 -9.75
C TRP A 176 3.56 22.41 -8.33
N TRP A 177 2.92 22.96 -7.31
CA TRP A 177 3.09 22.46 -5.93
C TRP A 177 2.42 21.10 -5.72
N ALA A 178 1.33 20.81 -6.43
CA ALA A 178 0.62 19.54 -6.33
C ALA A 178 1.42 18.43 -7.04
N LEU A 179 2.02 18.79 -8.18
CA LEU A 179 2.94 17.92 -8.91
C LEU A 179 4.17 17.54 -8.09
N SER A 180 4.79 18.50 -7.38
CA SER A 180 5.96 18.21 -6.55
C SER A 180 5.64 17.31 -5.36
N ILE A 181 4.46 17.45 -4.74
CA ILE A 181 3.97 16.54 -3.71
C ILE A 181 3.76 15.13 -4.28
N GLY A 182 3.17 15.00 -5.47
CA GLY A 182 2.98 13.71 -6.14
C GLY A 182 4.30 12.98 -6.40
N TRP A 183 5.28 13.67 -6.97
CA TRP A 183 6.63 13.11 -7.18
C TRP A 183 7.34 12.78 -5.87
N ALA A 184 7.19 13.61 -4.83
CA ALA A 184 7.74 13.32 -3.52
C ALA A 184 7.17 12.01 -2.94
N ILE A 185 5.86 11.79 -3.05
CA ILE A 185 5.21 10.54 -2.59
C ILE A 185 5.76 9.32 -3.35
N GLY A 186 5.97 9.43 -4.67
CA GLY A 186 6.48 8.32 -5.48
C GLY A 186 7.98 8.03 -5.27
N VAL A 187 8.81 9.06 -5.12
CA VAL A 187 10.28 8.93 -5.12
C VAL A 187 10.84 8.73 -3.71
N LEU A 188 10.23 9.33 -2.68
CA LEU A 188 10.75 9.31 -1.31
C LEU A 188 10.97 7.88 -0.76
N PRO A 189 10.05 6.92 -0.94
CA PRO A 189 10.26 5.57 -0.43
C PRO A 189 11.41 4.83 -1.12
N VAL A 190 11.62 5.08 -2.42
CA VAL A 190 12.76 4.52 -3.18
C VAL A 190 14.08 5.11 -2.67
N VAL A 191 14.10 6.42 -2.41
CA VAL A 191 15.29 7.10 -1.87
C VAL A 191 15.62 6.58 -0.47
N VAL A 192 14.62 6.39 0.39
CA VAL A 192 14.82 5.82 1.74
C VAL A 192 15.35 4.39 1.64
N PHE A 193 14.80 3.57 0.74
CA PHE A 193 15.28 2.21 0.51
C PHE A 193 16.75 2.19 0.04
N LEU A 194 17.08 3.00 -0.96
CA LEU A 194 18.46 3.11 -1.48
C LEU A 194 19.43 3.65 -0.42
N ALA A 195 19.02 4.65 0.36
CA ALA A 195 19.83 5.20 1.44
C ALA A 195 20.12 4.14 2.51
N HIS A 196 19.10 3.37 2.91
CA HIS A 196 19.29 2.27 3.86
C HIS A 196 20.20 1.18 3.28
N ALA A 197 20.01 0.81 2.01
CA ALA A 197 20.85 -0.19 1.33
C ALA A 197 22.33 0.25 1.26
N LEU A 198 22.59 1.53 0.99
CA LEU A 198 23.94 2.10 0.96
C LEU A 198 24.59 2.10 2.35
N LEU A 199 23.85 2.53 3.39
CA LEU A 199 24.36 2.52 4.77
C LEU A 199 24.68 1.12 5.29
N THR A 200 24.02 0.08 4.78
CA THR A 200 24.32 -1.31 5.12
C THR A 200 25.47 -1.92 4.33
N LEU A 201 25.88 -1.33 3.20
CA LEU A 201 27.02 -1.80 2.41
C LEU A 201 28.37 -1.31 2.96
N ASP A 202 28.36 -0.21 3.72
CA ASP A 202 29.55 0.35 4.37
C ASP A 202 29.95 -0.38 5.68
N HIS A 203 29.19 -1.41 6.08
CA HIS A 203 29.44 -2.26 7.26
C HIS A 203 29.59 -3.73 6.87
#